data_AF-T0YK74-F1
#
_entry.id   AF-T0YK74-F1
#
_cell.length_a   1.000
_cell.length_b   1.000
_cell.length_c   1.000
_cell.angle_alpha   90.00
_cell.angle_beta   90.00
_cell.angle_gamma   90.00
#
_symmetry.space_group_name_H-M   'P 1'
#
loop_
_entity.id
_entity.type
_entity.pdbx_description
1 polymer ?
#
loop_
_entity_poly.entity_id
_entity_poly.type
_entity_poly.pdbx_seq_one_letter_code
_entity_poly.pdbx_strand_id
1 'polypeptide(L)'
;SLENARSIISAKKNATIVSLDIETLMPSGTKFLSGERIIAISISWLDKDVKSKVYIAEEDSEESEYNILSLLNEKLGELSPDIIIGYNHTGYDIPLIQTKIKMMSYERRLRKIERYFGISYCLDMMYVISEDLGKYDGDYYFRKLDDVVTHEKYGHLPL
;
A
#
# COMPACT_ATOMS: atom_id res chain seq x y z
N SER A 1 -38.48 -3.26 5.45
CA SER A 1 -38.53 -2.38 6.64
C SER A 1 -37.15 -1.82 6.93
N LEU A 2 -37.04 -0.71 7.66
CA LEU A 2 -35.76 -0.19 8.20
C LEU A 2 -34.99 -1.25 9.02
N GLU A 3 -35.69 -2.22 9.60
CA GLU A 3 -35.10 -3.39 10.27
C GLU A 3 -34.31 -4.30 9.32
N ASN A 4 -34.80 -4.54 8.10
CA ASN A 4 -34.05 -5.34 7.13
C ASN A 4 -32.75 -4.63 6.70
N ALA A 5 -32.79 -3.31 6.51
CA ALA A 5 -31.59 -2.51 6.23
C ALA A 5 -30.60 -2.53 7.40
N ARG A 6 -31.07 -2.44 8.64
CA ARG A 6 -30.22 -2.60 9.83
C ARG A 6 -29.64 -4.00 9.95
N SER A 7 -30.38 -5.06 9.61
CA SER A 7 -29.87 -6.43 9.65
C SER A 7 -28.74 -6.67 8.64
N ILE A 8 -28.85 -6.07 7.45
CA ILE A 8 -27.81 -6.08 6.39
C ILE A 8 -26.57 -5.31 6.84
N ILE A 9 -26.75 -4.21 7.58
CA ILE A 9 -25.64 -3.42 8.17
C ILE A 9 -25.06 -4.09 9.44
N SER A 10 -25.83 -4.95 10.12
CA SER A 10 -25.46 -5.51 11.43
C SER A 10 -24.51 -6.71 11.37
N ALA A 11 -24.31 -7.32 10.20
CA ALA A 11 -23.20 -8.23 10.01
C ALA A 11 -21.91 -7.39 9.90
N LYS A 12 -21.40 -6.90 11.04
CA LYS A 12 -20.09 -6.26 11.14
C LYS A 12 -19.02 -7.27 10.75
N LYS A 13 -18.79 -7.44 9.46
CA LYS A 13 -17.54 -7.99 8.96
C LYS A 13 -16.46 -6.98 9.36
N ASN A 14 -15.47 -7.41 10.14
CA ASN A 14 -14.30 -6.58 10.38
C ASN A 14 -13.64 -6.30 9.03
N ALA A 15 -13.38 -5.03 8.74
CA ALA A 15 -12.72 -4.64 7.50
C ALA A 15 -11.32 -5.26 7.44
N THR A 16 -10.96 -5.84 6.29
CA THR A 16 -9.59 -6.29 6.05
C THR A 16 -8.71 -5.11 5.70
N ILE A 17 -7.71 -4.83 6.53
CA ILE A 17 -6.75 -3.74 6.34
C ILE A 17 -5.40 -4.33 5.92
N VAL A 18 -4.85 -3.78 4.85
CA VAL A 18 -3.52 -4.13 4.33
C VAL A 18 -2.65 -2.89 4.26
N SER A 19 -1.43 -2.96 4.79
CA SER A 19 -0.37 -1.99 4.54
C SER A 19 0.50 -2.45 3.39
N LEU A 20 0.84 -1.55 2.48
CA LEU A 20 1.71 -1.78 1.33
C LEU A 20 2.81 -0.71 1.28
N ASP A 21 4.01 -1.13 0.92
CA ASP A 21 5.14 -0.26 0.64
C ASP A 21 6.09 -0.96 -0.36
N ILE A 22 6.72 -0.18 -1.25
CA ILE A 22 7.63 -0.70 -2.28
C ILE A 22 8.99 -0.02 -2.24
N GLU A 23 10.01 -0.79 -2.59
CA GLU A 23 11.36 -0.30 -2.80
C GLU A 23 11.71 -0.39 -4.29
N THR A 24 12.34 0.66 -4.80
CA THR A 24 12.68 0.78 -6.23
C THR A 24 14.16 1.04 -6.46
N LEU A 25 14.65 0.53 -7.59
CA LEU A 25 15.95 0.90 -8.14
C LEU A 25 15.72 1.93 -9.25
N MET A 26 16.29 3.12 -9.06
CA MET A 26 16.27 4.18 -10.08
C MET A 26 17.55 4.12 -10.93
N PRO A 27 17.46 3.96 -12.25
CA PRO A 27 18.62 4.13 -13.12
C PRO A 27 19.13 5.58 -13.06
N SER A 28 20.45 5.76 -13.09
CA SER A 28 21.08 7.08 -13.04
C SER A 28 20.49 8.03 -14.10
N GLY A 29 20.04 9.21 -13.66
CA GLY A 29 19.49 10.25 -14.55
C GLY A 29 18.03 10.08 -14.96
N THR A 30 17.31 9.11 -14.41
CA THR A 30 15.85 8.98 -14.57
C THR A 30 15.09 9.92 -13.64
N LYS A 31 13.83 10.22 -13.99
CA LYS A 31 12.91 10.99 -13.15
C LYS A 31 11.99 10.04 -12.38
N PHE A 32 11.44 10.54 -11.27
CA PHE A 32 10.41 9.81 -10.52
C PHE A 32 9.30 9.29 -11.43
N LEU A 33 8.85 8.05 -11.16
CA LEU A 33 7.82 7.35 -11.93
C LEU A 33 8.19 7.09 -13.40
N SER A 34 9.49 7.12 -13.75
CA SER A 34 9.95 6.83 -15.12
C SER A 34 11.08 5.80 -15.14
N GLY A 35 10.80 4.59 -15.64
CA GLY A 35 11.82 3.57 -15.87
C GLY A 35 12.40 2.91 -14.60
N GLU A 36 11.87 3.22 -13.43
CA GLU A 36 12.25 2.61 -12.15
C GLU A 36 11.85 1.13 -12.13
N ARG A 37 12.65 0.28 -11.47
CA ARG A 37 12.31 -1.13 -11.26
C ARG A 37 11.99 -1.36 -9.79
N ILE A 38 10.86 -2.00 -9.51
CA ILE A 38 10.49 -2.43 -8.16
C ILE A 38 11.36 -3.65 -7.82
N ILE A 39 12.11 -3.53 -6.73
CA ILE A 39 13.05 -4.55 -6.25
C ILE A 39 12.57 -5.23 -4.97
N ALA A 40 11.70 -4.58 -4.21
CA ALA A 40 11.03 -5.23 -3.09
C ALA A 40 9.62 -4.68 -2.89
N ILE A 41 8.75 -5.51 -2.32
CA ILE A 41 7.39 -5.16 -1.93
C ILE A 41 7.18 -5.70 -0.52
N SER A 42 6.85 -4.82 0.41
CA SER A 42 6.42 -5.20 1.75
C SER A 42 4.89 -5.13 1.85
N ILE A 43 4.29 -6.15 2.45
CA ILE A 43 2.86 -6.20 2.72
C ILE A 43 2.61 -6.66 4.15
N SER A 44 1.82 -5.90 4.89
CA SER A 44 1.40 -6.26 6.24
C SER A 44 -0.12 -6.27 6.34
N TRP A 45 -0.69 -7.14 7.15
CA TRP A 45 -2.14 -7.21 7.34
C TRP A 45 -2.50 -7.65 8.76
N LEU A 46 -3.69 -7.24 9.20
CA LEU A 46 -4.21 -7.62 10.51
C LEU A 46 -5.07 -8.88 10.40
N ASP A 47 -4.72 -9.89 11.19
CA ASP A 47 -5.55 -11.07 11.45
C ASP A 47 -5.80 -11.14 12.97
N LYS A 48 -5.46 -12.24 13.66
CA LYS A 48 -5.35 -12.25 15.13
C LYS A 48 -4.20 -11.36 15.63
N ASP A 49 -3.11 -11.32 14.86
CA ASP A 49 -1.91 -10.52 15.07
C ASP A 49 -1.53 -9.84 13.74
N VAL A 50 -0.64 -8.84 13.80
CA VAL A 50 -0.06 -8.24 12.60
C VAL A 50 0.88 -9.26 11.95
N LYS A 51 0.64 -9.56 10.68
CA LYS A 51 1.48 -10.42 9.86
C LYS A 51 2.12 -9.58 8.77
N SER A 52 3.39 -9.89 8.45
CA SER A 52 4.14 -9.19 7.42
C SER A 52 4.81 -10.17 6.48
N LYS A 53 4.94 -9.79 5.22
CA LYS A 53 5.70 -10.51 4.21
C LYS A 53 6.43 -9.52 3.32
N VAL A 54 7.67 -9.84 2.98
CA VAL A 54 8.49 -9.08 2.04
C VAL A 54 8.77 -9.98 0.85
N TYR A 55 8.50 -9.46 -0.35
CA TYR A 55 8.89 -10.05 -1.62
C TYR A 55 10.09 -9.29 -2.13
N ILE A 56 11.18 -9.99 -2.46
CA ILE A 56 12.43 -9.40 -2.93
C ILE A 56 12.72 -9.99 -4.32
N ALA A 57 13.04 -9.14 -5.28
CA ALA A 57 13.48 -9.54 -6.61
C ALA A 57 14.82 -10.31 -6.49
N GLU A 58 14.91 -11.46 -7.15
CA GLU A 58 16.14 -12.28 -7.11
C GLU A 58 17.28 -11.64 -7.91
N GLU A 59 16.92 -10.88 -8.94
CA GLU A 59 17.83 -10.18 -9.83
C GLU A 59 17.21 -8.88 -10.35
N ASP A 60 18.06 -7.99 -10.85
CA ASP A 60 17.65 -6.74 -11.49
C ASP A 60 17.12 -7.00 -12.92
N SER A 61 15.93 -7.59 -13.02
CA SER A 61 15.28 -7.93 -14.30
C SER A 61 13.77 -7.66 -14.30
N GLU A 62 13.19 -7.45 -15.48
CA GLU A 62 11.73 -7.28 -15.63
C GLU A 62 10.95 -8.52 -15.20
N GLU A 63 11.53 -9.72 -15.38
CA GLU A 63 10.89 -10.96 -14.99
C GLU A 63 10.88 -11.14 -13.47
N SER A 64 11.99 -10.80 -12.79
CA SER A 64 12.01 -10.77 -11.31
C SER A 64 11.02 -9.76 -10.74
N GLU A 65 10.94 -8.56 -11.31
CA GLU A 65 9.93 -7.57 -10.94
C GLU A 65 8.50 -8.11 -11.15
N TYR A 66 8.24 -8.75 -12.29
CA TYR A 66 6.94 -9.37 -12.55
C TYR A 66 6.62 -10.47 -11.52
N ASN A 67 7.60 -11.28 -11.14
CA ASN A 67 7.40 -12.36 -10.17
C ASN A 67 6.97 -11.83 -8.80
N ILE A 68 7.62 -10.79 -8.28
CA ILE A 68 7.21 -10.19 -7.00
C ILE A 68 5.85 -9.50 -7.09
N LEU A 69 5.53 -8.85 -8.22
CA LEU A 69 4.21 -8.28 -8.46
C LEU A 69 3.13 -9.36 -8.59
N SER A 70 3.44 -10.51 -9.17
CA SER A 70 2.55 -11.67 -9.23
C SER A 70 2.26 -12.23 -7.84
N LEU A 71 3.26 -12.30 -6.97
CA LEU A 71 3.09 -12.70 -5.56
C LEU A 71 2.21 -11.71 -4.79
N LEU A 72 2.38 -10.40 -5.01
CA LEU A 72 1.48 -9.38 -4.48
C LEU A 72 0.05 -9.58 -5.01
N ASN A 73 -0.11 -9.81 -6.32
CA ASN A 73 -1.39 -10.03 -6.96
C ASN A 73 -2.17 -11.19 -6.33
N GLU A 74 -1.51 -12.33 -6.15
CA GLU A 74 -2.11 -13.49 -5.48
C GLU A 74 -2.48 -13.16 -4.03
N LYS A 75 -1.58 -12.48 -3.30
CA LYS A 75 -1.81 -12.12 -1.90
C LYS A 75 -3.00 -11.17 -1.71
N LEU A 76 -3.18 -10.19 -2.58
CA LEU A 76 -4.36 -9.31 -2.54
C LEU A 76 -5.65 -10.08 -2.83
N GLY A 77 -5.61 -11.10 -3.69
CA GLY A 77 -6.72 -12.02 -3.91
C GLY A 77 -7.11 -12.80 -2.66
N GLU A 78 -6.12 -13.35 -1.97
CA GLU A 78 -6.32 -14.09 -0.71
C GLU A 78 -6.92 -13.19 0.37
N LEU A 79 -6.34 -12.00 0.56
CA LEU A 79 -6.72 -11.09 1.65
C LEU A 79 -8.04 -10.36 1.36
N SER A 80 -8.30 -10.06 0.09
CA SER A 80 -9.44 -9.24 -0.33
C SER A 80 -9.59 -7.96 0.49
N PRO A 81 -8.60 -7.04 0.46
CA PRO A 81 -8.59 -5.87 1.33
C PRO A 81 -9.79 -4.97 1.10
N ASP A 82 -10.38 -4.48 2.19
CA ASP A 82 -11.36 -3.41 2.17
C ASP A 82 -10.65 -2.05 2.21
N ILE A 83 -9.51 -1.98 2.91
CA ILE A 83 -8.69 -0.77 3.07
C ILE A 83 -7.23 -1.11 2.76
N ILE A 84 -6.58 -0.25 1.97
CA ILE A 84 -5.14 -0.28 1.72
C ILE A 84 -4.53 0.98 2.32
N ILE A 85 -3.48 0.81 3.14
CA ILE A 85 -2.73 1.89 3.77
C ILE A 85 -1.25 1.81 3.36
N GLY A 86 -0.53 2.90 3.57
CA GLY A 86 0.88 3.05 3.26
C GLY A 86 1.28 4.51 3.40
N TYR A 87 2.57 4.83 3.29
CA TYR A 87 3.08 6.19 3.48
C TYR A 87 3.42 6.83 2.12
N ASN A 88 2.67 7.86 1.71
CA ASN A 88 2.75 8.45 0.37
C ASN A 88 2.46 7.47 -0.79
N HIS A 89 1.84 6.33 -0.48
CA HIS A 89 1.61 5.25 -1.43
C HIS A 89 0.59 5.60 -2.51
N THR A 90 -0.32 6.55 -2.25
CA THR A 90 -1.24 7.06 -3.29
C THR A 90 -0.56 8.04 -4.23
N GLY A 91 0.51 8.69 -3.77
CA GLY A 91 1.34 9.61 -4.55
C GLY A 91 2.44 8.93 -5.35
N TYR A 92 2.87 7.72 -4.97
CA TYR A 92 4.01 7.04 -5.58
C TYR A 92 3.75 5.55 -5.89
N ASP A 93 3.61 4.70 -4.88
CA ASP A 93 3.59 3.25 -5.01
C ASP A 93 2.49 2.72 -5.94
N ILE A 94 1.24 3.11 -5.66
CA ILE A 94 0.07 2.72 -6.45
C ILE A 94 0.20 3.22 -7.90
N PRO A 95 0.48 4.51 -8.16
CA PRO A 95 0.72 5.01 -9.51
C PRO A 95 1.82 4.24 -10.27
N LEU A 96 2.93 3.91 -9.62
CA LEU A 96 4.03 3.18 -10.26
C LEU A 96 3.59 1.77 -10.67
N ILE A 97 2.99 1.02 -9.74
CA ILE A 97 2.50 -0.34 -10.01
C ILE A 97 1.42 -0.31 -11.10
N GLN A 98 0.47 0.62 -11.04
CA GLN A 98 -0.59 0.73 -12.06
C GLN A 98 -0.03 1.05 -13.43
N THR A 99 0.98 1.92 -13.52
CA THR A 99 1.64 2.25 -14.79
C THR A 99 2.31 1.03 -15.37
N LYS A 100 3.05 0.25 -14.56
CA LYS A 100 3.67 -1.00 -14.97
C LYS A 100 2.64 -2.01 -15.48
N ILE A 101 1.55 -2.22 -14.75
CA ILE A 101 0.47 -3.15 -15.18
C ILE A 101 -0.16 -2.71 -16.50
N LYS A 102 -0.35 -1.40 -16.72
CA LYS A 102 -0.89 -0.88 -17.98
C LYS A 102 0.03 -1.12 -19.19
N MET A 103 1.34 -1.24 -18.96
CA MET A 103 2.34 -1.54 -19.99
C MET A 103 2.47 -3.05 -20.28
N MET A 104 1.91 -3.92 -19.44
CA MET A 104 1.96 -5.38 -19.63
C MET A 104 1.02 -5.85 -20.75
N SER A 105 1.34 -7.01 -21.34
CA SER A 105 0.43 -7.70 -22.26
C SER A 105 -0.84 -8.16 -21.53
N TYR A 106 -1.91 -8.42 -22.29
CA TYR A 106 -3.20 -8.82 -21.74
C TYR A 106 -3.13 -10.10 -20.89
N GLU A 107 -2.29 -11.05 -21.31
CA GLU A 107 -2.08 -12.36 -20.67
C GLU A 107 -1.32 -12.23 -19.35
N ARG A 108 -0.42 -11.24 -19.25
CA ARG A 108 0.39 -10.97 -18.05
C ARG A 108 -0.29 -9.99 -17.08
N ARG A 109 -1.52 -9.55 -17.34
CA ARG A 109 -2.18 -8.57 -16.48
C ARG A 109 -2.43 -9.10 -15.07
N LEU A 110 -2.00 -8.32 -14.09
CA LEU A 110 -2.16 -8.58 -12.66
C LEU A 110 -3.52 -8.05 -12.18
N ARG A 111 -4.58 -8.75 -12.58
CA ARG A 111 -5.99 -8.30 -12.45
C ARG A 111 -6.46 -8.13 -11.00
N LYS A 112 -5.87 -8.85 -10.04
CA LYS A 112 -6.25 -8.70 -8.62
C LYS A 112 -5.71 -7.39 -8.07
N ILE A 113 -4.48 -7.00 -8.44
CA ILE A 113 -3.96 -5.66 -8.13
C ILE A 113 -4.89 -4.60 -8.74
N GLU A 114 -5.17 -4.68 -10.05
CA GLU A 114 -6.07 -3.71 -10.72
C GLU A 114 -7.43 -3.61 -10.01
N ARG A 115 -8.01 -4.76 -9.65
CA ARG A 115 -9.28 -4.84 -8.95
C ARG A 115 -9.20 -4.18 -7.58
N TYR A 116 -8.29 -4.60 -6.71
CA TYR A 116 -8.26 -4.13 -5.32
C TYR A 116 -7.79 -2.68 -5.20
N PHE A 117 -6.87 -2.21 -6.04
CA PHE A 117 -6.57 -0.78 -6.11
C PHE A 117 -7.77 0.05 -6.60
N GLY A 118 -8.69 -0.53 -7.37
CA GLY A 118 -9.89 0.15 -7.85
C GLY A 118 -11.10 0.09 -6.90
N ILE A 119 -11.19 -0.91 -6.02
CA ILE A 119 -12.38 -1.11 -5.16
C ILE A 119 -12.10 -0.94 -3.67
N SER A 120 -10.85 -1.09 -3.23
CA SER A 120 -10.47 -0.87 -1.83
C SER A 120 -10.31 0.62 -1.56
N TYR A 121 -10.60 1.04 -0.33
CA TYR A 121 -10.33 2.40 0.09
C TYR A 121 -8.82 2.57 0.33
N CYS A 122 -8.14 3.36 -0.51
CA CYS A 122 -6.72 3.64 -0.37
C CYS A 122 -6.52 4.87 0.53
N LEU A 123 -6.13 4.64 1.79
CA LEU A 123 -5.97 5.67 2.81
C LEU A 123 -4.49 5.93 3.07
N ASP A 124 -4.02 7.06 2.54
CA ASP A 124 -2.61 7.44 2.64
C ASP A 124 -2.28 8.06 4.00
N MET A 125 -1.42 7.35 4.74
CA MET A 125 -1.09 7.67 6.11
C MET A 125 -0.29 8.97 6.21
N MET A 126 0.40 9.41 5.15
CA MET A 126 1.12 10.68 5.15
C MET A 126 0.18 11.86 5.46
N TYR A 127 -1.02 11.87 4.87
CA TYR A 127 -2.01 12.93 5.10
C TYR A 127 -2.72 12.77 6.45
N VAL A 128 -3.05 11.53 6.84
CA VAL A 128 -3.67 11.25 8.15
C VAL A 128 -2.77 11.70 9.29
N ILE A 129 -1.49 11.40 9.19
CA ILE A 129 -0.47 11.77 10.17
C ILE A 129 -0.23 13.27 10.16
N SER A 130 -0.17 13.91 8.99
CA SER A 130 -0.05 15.37 8.90
C SER A 130 -1.22 16.10 9.57
N GLU A 131 -2.45 15.62 9.38
CA GLU A 131 -3.65 16.15 10.04
C GLU A 131 -3.61 15.94 11.56
N ASP A 132 -3.11 14.79 12.02
CA ASP A 132 -3.00 14.47 13.43
C ASP A 132 -1.86 15.27 14.11
N LEU A 133 -0.71 15.44 13.45
CA LEU A 133 0.39 16.27 13.92
C LEU A 133 0.04 17.76 13.87
N GLY A 134 -0.73 18.24 12.89
CA GLY A 134 -1.19 19.62 12.84
C GLY A 134 -2.05 20.03 14.04
N LYS A 135 -2.79 19.08 14.63
CA LYS A 135 -3.52 19.30 15.89
C LYS A 135 -2.61 19.34 17.12
N TYR A 136 -1.40 18.80 17.01
CA TYR A 136 -0.44 18.69 18.09
C TYR A 136 0.61 19.82 18.04
N ASP A 137 1.28 20.00 16.90
CA ASP A 137 2.34 21.00 16.69
C ASP A 137 1.82 22.36 16.17
N GLY A 138 0.66 22.37 15.52
CA GLY A 138 0.10 23.56 14.87
C GLY A 138 0.46 23.72 13.39
N ASP A 139 1.21 22.79 12.79
CA ASP A 139 1.51 22.75 11.35
C ASP A 139 1.07 21.45 10.66
N TYR A 140 0.58 21.59 9.43
CA TYR A 140 0.10 20.46 8.62
C TYR A 140 1.14 20.08 7.57
N TYR A 141 2.42 20.08 7.93
CA TYR A 141 3.48 19.75 6.98
C TYR A 141 3.58 18.24 6.76
N PHE A 142 3.92 17.85 5.53
CA PHE A 142 4.32 16.49 5.22
C PHE A 142 5.77 16.29 5.63
N ARG A 143 6.01 15.25 6.44
CA ARG A 143 7.33 14.91 6.99
C ARG A 143 7.81 13.60 6.41
N LYS A 144 9.10 13.28 6.52
CA LYS A 144 9.57 11.93 6.16
C LYS A 144 9.09 10.94 7.23
N LEU A 145 8.90 9.67 6.84
CA LEU A 145 8.45 8.65 7.79
C LEU A 145 9.42 8.54 8.98
N ASP A 146 10.73 8.61 8.75
CA ASP A 146 11.76 8.61 9.81
C ASP A 146 11.57 9.74 10.84
N ASP A 147 11.21 10.94 10.36
CA ASP A 147 10.94 12.10 11.23
C ASP A 147 9.63 11.90 12.02
N VAL A 148 8.64 11.24 11.41
CA VAL A 148 7.36 10.93 12.05
C VAL A 148 7.53 9.91 13.16
N VAL A 149 8.21 8.80 12.90
CA VAL A 149 8.34 7.70 13.88
C VAL A 149 9.17 8.10 15.10
N THR A 150 10.05 9.10 14.96
CA THR A 150 10.82 9.68 16.05
C THR A 150 10.16 10.89 16.71
N HIS A 151 9.00 11.31 16.22
CA HIS A 151 8.25 12.44 16.78
C HIS A 151 7.77 12.13 18.20
N GLU A 152 7.80 13.12 19.10
CA GLU A 152 7.43 12.93 20.51
C GLU A 152 6.00 12.39 20.69
N LYS A 153 5.08 12.79 19.80
CA LYS A 153 3.70 12.29 19.79
C LYS A 153 3.61 10.77 19.60
N TYR A 154 4.53 10.17 18.84
CA TYR A 154 4.48 8.76 18.45
C TYR A 154 5.61 7.92 19.06
N GLY A 155 6.60 8.52 19.71
CA GLY A 155 7.75 7.81 20.28
C GLY A 155 7.42 6.79 21.39
N HIS A 156 6.17 6.78 21.87
CA HIS A 156 5.67 5.78 22.83
C HIS A 156 5.04 4.55 22.16
N LEU A 157 4.82 4.57 20.84
CA LEU A 157 4.24 3.46 20.11
C LEU A 157 5.26 2.30 19.98
N PRO A 158 4.80 1.04 20.05
CA PRO A 158 5.65 -0.12 19.81
C PRO A 158 5.89 -0.25 18.31
N LEU A 159 6.99 0.34 17.83
CA LEU A 159 7.46 0.28 16.45
C LEU A 159 8.49 -0.83 16.25
#